data_AF-A0A8S3PMS0-F1
#
_entry.id   AF-A0A8S3PMS0-F1
#
_cell.length_a   1.000
_cell.length_b   1.000
_cell.length_c   1.000
_cell.angle_alpha   90.00
_cell.angle_beta   90.00
_cell.angle_gamma   90.00
#
_symmetry.space_group_name_H-M   'P 1'
#
loop_
_entity.id
_entity.type
_entity.pdbx_description
1 polymer ?
#
loop_
_entity_poly.entity_id
_entity_poly.type
_entity_poly.pdbx_seq_one_letter_code
_entity_poly.pdbx_strand_id
1 'polypeptide(L)'
;MRLALNAMSNTASFSQNINIEKKDKMEFINRCRRRVESTTKISQKLWNSQYKSPCYHREGTLHCLPYFLVIGFPKCGTTDLFERMKHHPEFIPSKMKELHWLSRYRFMPLFRRNSTVQLEKYSPDKPFGLHLYTQMFDELAATLETSDGHSHAITADFSPSTIWDNDVYSYINSFSVGPEYYTHDFVHQLNPCMKLVVMMRDPVERLDSFQVTHDCQRLYSDYLFINGQNTAHEFHKKVKHVVKLYKSCFKFKSPRECFQDFNLARKSKIRLRIGAYSVFIEEWLKVFPRDQLYFVRMEDYVSNTQKVLEDIFHFLDMDTVSEDVMKRMLHQKPSNTRQSRGISFEPMYNKTHKLLSQFYGPFNHNLSMLLQNKDYTWHET
;
A
#
# COMPACT_ATOMS: atom_id res chain seq x y z
N MET A 1 15.98 38.33 -43.52
CA MET A 1 16.97 37.71 -42.61
C MET A 1 16.55 37.88 -41.14
N ARG A 2 15.35 37.42 -40.77
CA ARG A 2 14.85 37.37 -39.37
C ARG A 2 13.74 36.33 -39.32
N LEU A 3 14.09 35.04 -39.30
CA LEU A 3 13.14 33.94 -39.03
C LEU A 3 13.85 32.63 -38.62
N ALA A 4 15.05 32.69 -38.02
CA ALA A 4 15.82 31.49 -37.67
C ALA A 4 16.62 31.56 -36.35
N LEU A 5 16.19 32.35 -35.35
CA LEU A 5 16.95 32.51 -34.09
C LEU A 5 16.17 32.24 -32.79
N ASN A 6 14.88 31.89 -32.83
CA ASN A 6 14.09 31.62 -31.60
C ASN A 6 13.79 30.14 -31.32
N ALA A 7 14.42 29.20 -32.04
CA ALA A 7 14.24 27.76 -31.80
C ALA A 7 15.38 27.10 -30.97
N MET A 8 16.42 27.84 -30.57
CA MET A 8 17.59 27.30 -29.87
C MET A 8 17.69 27.65 -28.39
N SER A 9 16.75 28.44 -27.83
CA SER A 9 16.75 28.81 -26.41
C SER A 9 15.82 27.95 -25.52
N ASN A 10 14.95 27.10 -26.10
CA ASN A 10 14.04 26.22 -25.35
C ASN A 10 14.52 24.76 -25.22
N THR A 11 15.62 24.38 -25.87
CA THR A 11 16.22 23.04 -25.73
C THR A 11 17.23 22.95 -24.58
N ALA A 12 17.80 24.08 -24.14
CA ALA A 12 18.77 24.14 -23.05
C ALA A 12 18.14 23.99 -21.65
N SER A 13 16.95 24.57 -21.40
CA SER A 13 16.25 24.40 -20.11
C SER A 13 15.60 23.02 -19.99
N PHE A 14 15.12 22.45 -21.10
CA PHE A 14 14.55 21.11 -21.14
C PHE A 14 15.63 20.02 -20.92
N SER A 15 16.80 20.17 -21.54
CA SER A 15 17.94 19.27 -21.31
C SER A 15 18.58 19.42 -19.92
N GLN A 16 18.58 20.62 -19.34
CA GLN A 16 19.01 20.82 -17.94
C GLN A 16 18.06 20.15 -16.94
N ASN A 17 16.74 20.27 -17.12
CA ASN A 17 15.77 19.60 -16.23
C ASN A 17 15.83 18.07 -16.33
N ILE A 18 15.96 17.52 -17.55
CA ILE A 18 16.16 16.07 -17.75
C ILE A 18 17.47 15.58 -17.08
N ASN A 19 18.54 16.37 -17.14
CA ASN A 19 19.82 16.00 -16.52
C ASN A 19 19.79 16.08 -14.99
N ILE A 20 18.99 16.96 -14.40
CA ILE A 20 18.77 17.05 -12.95
C ILE A 20 17.93 15.85 -12.48
N GLU A 21 16.83 15.52 -13.16
CA GLU A 21 15.99 14.37 -12.82
C GLU A 21 16.74 13.03 -12.92
N LYS A 22 17.58 12.86 -13.96
CA LYS A 22 18.45 11.66 -14.08
C LYS A 22 19.48 11.56 -12.97
N LYS A 23 19.99 12.68 -12.48
CA LYS A 23 20.98 12.72 -11.38
C LYS A 23 20.36 12.28 -10.06
N ASP A 24 19.18 12.79 -9.73
CA ASP A 24 18.46 12.45 -8.49
C ASP A 24 18.07 10.97 -8.45
N LYS A 25 17.61 10.43 -9.59
CA LYS A 25 17.32 9.01 -9.78
C LYS A 25 18.55 8.12 -9.58
N MET A 26 19.69 8.51 -10.16
CA MET A 26 20.94 7.74 -10.02
C MET A 26 21.50 7.82 -8.60
N GLU A 27 21.36 8.96 -7.94
CA GLU A 27 21.73 9.15 -6.53
C GLU A 27 20.90 8.24 -5.61
N PHE A 28 19.58 8.17 -5.84
CA PHE A 28 18.71 7.24 -5.13
C PHE A 28 19.15 5.79 -5.33
N ILE A 29 19.37 5.34 -6.57
CA ILE A 29 19.82 3.98 -6.89
C ILE A 29 21.15 3.67 -6.17
N ASN A 30 22.10 4.59 -6.17
CA ASN A 30 23.40 4.42 -5.51
C ASN A 30 23.29 4.41 -3.98
N ARG A 31 22.40 5.22 -3.40
CA ARG A 31 22.06 5.18 -1.97
C ARG A 31 21.47 3.81 -1.60
N CYS A 32 20.61 3.27 -2.45
CA CYS A 32 20.01 1.96 -2.25
C CYS A 32 21.00 0.82 -2.38
N ARG A 33 21.88 0.86 -3.39
CA ARG A 33 22.96 -0.12 -3.54
C ARG A 33 23.82 -0.18 -2.27
N ARG A 34 24.24 0.97 -1.74
CA ARG A 34 25.04 1.04 -0.49
C ARG A 34 24.32 0.42 0.72
N ARG A 35 23.01 0.68 0.87
CA ARG A 35 22.22 0.03 1.94
C ARG A 35 22.12 -1.48 1.74
N VAL A 36 21.88 -1.92 0.51
CA VAL A 36 21.78 -3.33 0.13
C VAL A 36 23.12 -4.07 0.31
N GLU A 37 24.25 -3.42 0.02
CA GLU A 37 25.61 -3.95 0.24
C GLU A 37 25.86 -4.20 1.73
N SER A 38 25.28 -3.40 2.62
CA SER A 38 25.36 -3.58 4.07
C SER A 38 24.42 -4.66 4.63
N THR A 39 23.46 -5.17 3.84
CA THR A 39 22.48 -6.18 4.25
C THR A 39 22.81 -7.57 3.67
N THR A 40 21.98 -8.58 3.98
CA THR A 40 22.23 -10.01 3.70
C THR A 40 22.68 -10.34 2.25
N LYS A 41 23.35 -11.48 2.05
CA LYS A 41 23.78 -11.98 0.72
C LYS A 41 22.65 -12.08 -0.33
N ILE A 42 21.39 -12.23 0.11
CA ILE A 42 20.23 -12.28 -0.79
C ILE A 42 19.95 -10.89 -1.37
N SER A 43 19.91 -9.85 -0.54
CA SER A 43 19.64 -8.48 -1.00
C SER A 43 20.70 -8.00 -1.98
N GLN A 44 21.98 -8.34 -1.76
CA GLN A 44 23.09 -7.97 -2.64
C GLN A 44 22.91 -8.46 -4.08
N LYS A 45 22.25 -9.62 -4.29
CA LYS A 45 21.99 -10.15 -5.63
C LYS A 45 20.84 -9.44 -6.36
N LEU A 46 19.95 -8.76 -5.64
CA LEU A 46 18.70 -8.20 -6.19
C LEU A 46 18.87 -6.87 -6.91
N TRP A 47 20.01 -6.19 -6.75
CA TRP A 47 20.18 -4.81 -7.21
C TRP A 47 21.27 -4.69 -8.29
N ASN A 48 20.85 -4.83 -9.56
CA ASN A 48 21.68 -4.51 -10.73
C ASN A 48 21.53 -3.02 -11.07
N SER A 49 22.65 -2.30 -11.32
CA SER A 49 22.64 -0.89 -11.73
C SER A 49 21.98 -0.63 -13.09
N GLN A 50 21.81 -1.68 -13.90
CA GLN A 50 21.26 -1.61 -15.25
C GLN A 50 19.77 -1.26 -15.26
N TYR A 51 19.00 -1.68 -14.25
CA TYR A 51 17.55 -1.51 -14.24
C TYR A 51 17.08 -0.66 -13.06
N LYS A 52 16.00 0.11 -13.27
CA LYS A 52 15.36 0.88 -12.19
C LYS A 52 14.72 -0.06 -11.16
N SER A 53 14.10 -1.15 -11.61
CA SER A 53 13.50 -2.17 -10.75
C SER A 53 14.54 -3.15 -10.19
N PRO A 54 14.36 -3.68 -8.96
CA PRO A 54 15.20 -4.73 -8.41
C PRO A 54 15.05 -6.01 -9.24
N CYS A 55 16.05 -6.33 -10.05
CA CYS A 55 16.07 -7.54 -10.86
C CYS A 55 17.41 -8.27 -10.75
N TYR A 56 17.35 -9.60 -10.87
CA TYR A 56 18.50 -10.49 -10.77
C TYR A 56 18.37 -11.65 -11.75
N HIS A 57 19.50 -12.15 -12.24
CA HIS A 57 19.53 -13.34 -13.08
C HIS A 57 19.64 -14.59 -12.20
N ARG A 58 18.86 -15.63 -12.56
CA ARG A 58 19.00 -16.97 -12.01
C ARG A 58 18.88 -17.97 -13.15
N GLU A 59 19.87 -18.86 -13.28
CA GLU A 59 19.87 -19.93 -14.29
C GLU A 59 19.69 -19.38 -15.73
N GLY A 60 20.17 -18.16 -15.99
CA GLY A 60 20.07 -17.50 -17.30
C GLY A 60 18.81 -16.66 -17.51
N THR A 61 17.84 -16.70 -16.59
CA THR A 61 16.57 -15.96 -16.70
C THR A 61 16.55 -14.75 -15.77
N LEU A 62 16.07 -13.60 -16.24
CA LEU A 62 15.86 -12.42 -15.42
C LEU A 62 14.60 -12.57 -14.55
N HIS A 63 14.71 -12.22 -13.27
CA HIS A 63 13.58 -12.14 -12.35
C HIS A 63 13.57 -10.77 -11.68
N CYS A 64 12.39 -10.19 -11.56
CA CYS A 64 12.20 -8.88 -10.96
C CYS A 64 11.32 -8.93 -9.71
N LEU A 65 11.53 -7.96 -8.83
CA LEU A 65 10.74 -7.65 -7.66
C LEU A 65 10.05 -6.29 -7.83
N PRO A 66 9.01 -5.98 -7.03
CA PRO A 66 8.35 -4.69 -7.12
C PRO A 66 9.31 -3.55 -6.75
N TYR A 67 9.28 -2.47 -7.53
CA TYR A 67 10.02 -1.26 -7.25
C TYR A 67 9.42 -0.47 -6.08
N PHE A 68 8.09 -0.51 -5.95
CA PHE A 68 7.35 0.09 -4.85
C PHE A 68 6.17 -0.79 -4.42
N LEU A 69 5.61 -0.49 -3.25
CA LEU A 69 4.42 -1.18 -2.73
C LEU A 69 3.32 -0.17 -2.42
N VAL A 70 2.08 -0.50 -2.74
CA VAL A 70 0.90 0.18 -2.18
C VAL A 70 0.36 -0.67 -1.05
N ILE A 71 0.85 -0.40 0.16
CA ILE A 71 0.74 -1.33 1.31
C ILE A 71 -0.54 -1.20 2.11
N GLY A 72 -1.31 -0.14 1.90
CA GLY A 72 -2.52 0.12 2.66
C GLY A 72 -3.28 1.34 2.18
N PHE A 73 -4.45 1.60 2.73
CA PHE A 73 -5.31 0.71 3.51
C PHE A 73 -6.47 0.22 2.62
N PRO A 74 -7.12 -0.92 2.95
CA PRO A 74 -8.27 -1.38 2.17
C PRO A 74 -9.38 -0.33 2.21
N LYS A 75 -10.13 -0.22 1.11
CA LYS A 75 -11.23 0.74 0.91
C LYS A 75 -10.80 2.22 0.85
N CYS A 76 -9.52 2.49 0.59
CA CYS A 76 -8.96 3.85 0.46
C CYS A 76 -8.52 4.19 -0.98
N GLY A 77 -9.16 3.62 -2.01
CA GLY A 77 -8.89 3.99 -3.41
C GLY A 77 -7.73 3.25 -4.10
N THR A 78 -7.10 2.26 -3.47
CA THR A 78 -5.91 1.58 -4.04
C THR A 78 -6.16 0.86 -5.38
N THR A 79 -7.37 0.37 -5.64
CA THR A 79 -7.71 -0.18 -6.97
C THR A 79 -7.83 0.90 -8.02
N ASP A 80 -8.40 2.05 -7.67
CA ASP A 80 -8.49 3.16 -8.60
C ASP A 80 -7.11 3.66 -9.00
N LEU A 81 -6.21 3.82 -8.03
CA LEU A 81 -4.81 4.15 -8.30
C LEU A 81 -4.15 3.09 -9.20
N PHE A 82 -4.34 1.79 -8.94
CA PHE A 82 -3.77 0.72 -9.76
C PHE A 82 -4.22 0.81 -11.23
N GLU A 83 -5.52 0.99 -11.48
CA GLU A 83 -6.06 1.09 -12.84
C GLU A 83 -5.58 2.36 -13.55
N ARG A 84 -5.48 3.50 -12.86
CA ARG A 84 -4.91 4.72 -13.45
C ARG A 84 -3.43 4.53 -13.78
N MET A 85 -2.64 3.97 -12.87
CA MET A 85 -1.20 3.71 -13.06
C MET A 85 -0.90 2.86 -14.32
N LYS A 86 -1.79 1.93 -14.72
CA LYS A 86 -1.63 1.15 -15.96
C LYS A 86 -1.53 1.99 -17.24
N HIS A 87 -1.96 3.24 -17.20
CA HIS A 87 -1.83 4.15 -18.34
C HIS A 87 -0.44 4.81 -18.42
N HIS A 88 0.36 4.72 -17.35
CA HIS A 88 1.71 5.29 -17.33
C HIS A 88 2.68 4.42 -18.14
N PRO A 89 3.45 4.99 -19.09
CA PRO A 89 4.33 4.21 -19.97
C PRO A 89 5.44 3.44 -19.23
N GLU A 90 5.97 3.99 -18.13
CA GLU A 90 6.93 3.27 -17.28
C GLU A 90 6.31 2.17 -16.39
N PHE A 91 4.99 2.10 -16.22
CA PHE A 91 4.40 1.16 -15.26
C PHE A 91 3.93 -0.13 -15.94
N ILE A 92 4.57 -1.24 -15.59
CA ILE A 92 4.16 -2.58 -16.00
C ILE A 92 3.42 -3.23 -14.83
N PRO A 93 2.10 -3.50 -14.97
CA PRO A 93 1.32 -4.08 -13.88
C PRO A 93 1.78 -5.51 -13.57
N SER A 94 1.60 -5.93 -12.32
CA SER A 94 1.69 -7.34 -11.97
C SER A 94 0.57 -8.15 -12.63
N LYS A 95 0.80 -9.46 -12.82
CA LYS A 95 -0.20 -10.40 -13.40
C LYS A 95 -1.57 -10.31 -12.73
N MET A 96 -1.61 -9.97 -11.44
CA MET A 96 -2.82 -9.69 -10.70
C MET A 96 -2.58 -8.62 -9.63
N LYS A 97 -3.63 -7.87 -9.27
CA LYS A 97 -3.61 -6.96 -8.10
C LYS A 97 -3.79 -7.77 -6.81
N GLU A 98 -3.31 -7.23 -5.69
CA GLU A 98 -3.45 -7.82 -4.35
C GLU A 98 -2.83 -9.21 -4.26
N LEU A 99 -1.52 -9.27 -4.49
CA LEU A 99 -0.75 -10.51 -4.42
C LEU A 99 -0.83 -11.15 -3.03
N HIS A 100 -0.96 -10.36 -1.97
CA HIS A 100 -1.01 -10.78 -0.57
C HIS A 100 0.13 -11.73 -0.14
N TRP A 101 1.20 -11.82 -0.94
CA TRP A 101 2.27 -12.77 -0.70
C TRP A 101 3.07 -12.38 0.55
N LEU A 102 3.41 -11.09 0.69
CA LEU A 102 4.17 -10.55 1.81
C LEU A 102 3.50 -10.80 3.17
N SER A 103 2.17 -10.63 3.25
CA SER A 103 1.41 -10.73 4.50
C SER A 103 0.73 -12.09 4.74
N ARG A 104 0.44 -12.88 3.69
CA ARG A 104 -0.36 -14.12 3.79
C ARG A 104 0.24 -15.30 3.04
N TYR A 105 0.32 -15.23 1.71
CA TYR A 105 0.50 -16.45 0.91
C TYR A 105 1.90 -17.04 0.96
N ARG A 106 2.92 -16.26 1.37
CA ARG A 106 4.26 -16.78 1.70
C ARG A 106 4.25 -17.89 2.75
N PHE A 107 3.19 -17.95 3.57
CA PHE A 107 3.02 -18.92 4.65
C PHE A 107 2.02 -20.04 4.32
N MET A 108 1.39 -20.06 3.14
CA MET A 108 0.36 -21.05 2.78
C MET A 108 0.76 -22.54 2.89
N PRO A 109 2.03 -22.95 2.68
CA PRO A 109 2.44 -24.33 2.94
C PRO A 109 2.15 -24.80 4.39
N LEU A 110 2.04 -23.86 5.35
CA LEU A 110 1.74 -24.17 6.76
C LEU A 110 0.27 -24.53 7.03
N PHE A 111 -0.65 -24.25 6.09
CA PHE A 111 -2.10 -24.31 6.34
C PHE A 111 -2.85 -25.42 5.57
N ARG A 112 -2.19 -26.20 4.71
CA ARG A 112 -2.79 -27.41 4.10
C ARG A 112 -2.61 -28.62 5.02
N ARG A 113 -3.57 -28.79 5.94
CA ARG A 113 -3.54 -29.80 7.02
C ARG A 113 -3.91 -31.24 6.62
N ASN A 114 -4.17 -31.54 5.34
CA ASN A 114 -4.70 -32.84 4.88
C ASN A 114 -3.94 -33.51 3.73
N SER A 115 -2.70 -33.12 3.47
CA SER A 115 -1.80 -33.94 2.66
C SER A 115 -0.62 -34.33 3.53
N THR A 116 -0.32 -35.61 3.56
CA THR A 116 0.93 -36.26 4.01
C THR A 116 2.16 -35.74 3.25
N VAL A 117 2.25 -34.43 3.04
CA VAL A 117 3.48 -33.77 2.66
C VAL A 117 4.21 -33.59 3.98
N GLN A 118 5.08 -34.56 4.26
CA GLN A 118 6.04 -34.45 5.32
C GLN A 118 6.65 -33.04 5.28
N LEU A 119 6.77 -32.41 6.44
CA LEU A 119 7.60 -31.22 6.69
C LEU A 119 9.10 -31.46 6.37
N GLU A 120 9.42 -32.56 5.68
CA GLU A 120 10.75 -32.92 5.23
C GLU A 120 11.18 -31.98 4.10
N LYS A 121 12.30 -31.29 4.36
CA LYS A 121 13.05 -30.38 3.48
C LYS A 121 12.46 -28.98 3.29
N TYR A 122 12.32 -28.26 4.41
CA TYR A 122 12.88 -26.91 4.44
C TYR A 122 14.41 -27.01 4.27
N SER A 123 14.89 -27.12 3.03
CA SER A 123 16.30 -26.84 2.74
C SER A 123 16.48 -25.33 2.91
N PRO A 124 17.46 -24.85 3.69
CA PRO A 124 17.79 -23.43 3.77
C PRO A 124 18.07 -22.78 2.39
N ASP A 125 18.32 -23.59 1.37
CA ASP A 125 18.60 -23.19 -0.01
C ASP A 125 17.35 -22.96 -0.89
N LYS A 126 16.14 -23.30 -0.42
CA LYS A 126 14.87 -23.01 -1.14
C LYS A 126 13.89 -22.21 -0.27
N PRO A 127 14.28 -21.03 0.22
CA PRO A 127 13.50 -20.38 1.26
C PRO A 127 12.35 -19.58 0.61
N PHE A 128 11.18 -19.59 1.24
CA PHE A 128 10.07 -18.65 1.04
C PHE A 128 9.23 -18.70 -0.24
N GLY A 129 9.57 -19.49 -1.26
CA GLY A 129 8.81 -19.45 -2.52
C GLY A 129 8.84 -18.06 -3.17
N LEU A 130 9.95 -17.32 -2.98
CA LEU A 130 10.16 -16.00 -3.59
C LEU A 130 10.00 -16.05 -5.10
N HIS A 131 10.33 -17.19 -5.73
CA HIS A 131 10.10 -17.40 -7.16
C HIS A 131 8.61 -17.26 -7.54
N LEU A 132 7.67 -17.63 -6.66
CA LEU A 132 6.23 -17.48 -6.91
C LEU A 132 5.84 -16.00 -6.90
N TYR A 133 6.54 -15.20 -6.09
CA TYR A 133 6.34 -13.77 -6.04
C TYR A 133 6.94 -13.09 -7.28
N THR A 134 8.17 -13.42 -7.65
CA THR A 134 8.82 -12.86 -8.85
C THR A 134 8.06 -13.22 -10.13
N GLN A 135 7.43 -14.40 -10.17
CA GLN A 135 6.55 -14.81 -11.28
C GLN A 135 5.37 -13.87 -11.52
N MET A 136 4.96 -13.09 -10.52
CA MET A 136 3.90 -12.09 -10.70
C MET A 136 4.36 -10.88 -11.54
N PHE A 137 5.66 -10.78 -11.80
CA PHE A 137 6.33 -9.67 -12.47
C PHE A 137 7.10 -10.11 -13.73
N ASP A 138 6.83 -11.31 -14.27
CA ASP A 138 7.55 -11.83 -15.45
C ASP A 138 7.44 -10.91 -16.68
N GLU A 139 6.33 -10.17 -16.83
CA GLU A 139 6.14 -9.22 -17.93
C GLU A 139 7.13 -8.06 -17.87
N LEU A 140 7.47 -7.59 -16.66
CA LEU A 140 8.54 -6.62 -16.47
C LEU A 140 9.87 -7.22 -16.87
N ALA A 141 10.19 -8.44 -16.39
CA ALA A 141 11.44 -9.10 -16.74
C ALA A 141 11.61 -9.26 -18.27
N ALA A 142 10.59 -9.75 -18.97
CA ALA A 142 10.61 -9.89 -20.43
C ALA A 142 10.78 -8.55 -21.16
N THR A 143 10.14 -7.48 -20.65
CA THR A 143 10.30 -6.13 -21.22
C THR A 143 11.71 -5.58 -21.00
N LEU A 144 12.33 -5.88 -19.86
CA LEU A 144 13.69 -5.44 -19.57
C LEU A 144 14.75 -6.24 -20.35
N GLU A 145 14.55 -7.54 -20.56
CA GLU A 145 15.44 -8.40 -21.35
C GLU A 145 15.50 -8.00 -22.83
N THR A 146 14.39 -7.48 -23.37
CA THR A 146 14.31 -6.98 -24.76
C THR A 146 14.75 -5.53 -24.91
N SER A 147 14.95 -4.80 -23.80
CA SER A 147 15.46 -3.43 -23.81
C SER A 147 16.98 -3.38 -23.95
N ASP A 148 17.50 -2.24 -24.41
CA ASP A 148 18.94 -1.94 -24.50
C ASP A 148 19.64 -1.77 -23.13
N GLY A 149 19.04 -2.30 -22.07
CA GLY A 149 19.57 -2.23 -20.72
C GLY A 149 19.38 -0.89 -20.02
N HIS A 150 18.63 0.07 -20.57
CA HIS A 150 18.41 1.38 -19.96
C HIS A 150 16.93 1.70 -19.68
N SER A 151 16.06 0.70 -19.74
CA SER A 151 14.63 0.88 -19.52
C SER A 151 14.32 1.41 -18.11
N HIS A 152 13.41 2.39 -18.07
CA HIS A 152 12.87 2.97 -16.84
C HIS A 152 11.61 2.25 -16.34
N ALA A 153 11.27 1.10 -16.93
CA ALA A 153 10.10 0.33 -16.55
C ALA A 153 10.15 -0.12 -15.08
N ILE A 154 9.01 0.02 -14.40
CA ILE A 154 8.79 -0.38 -13.02
C ILE A 154 7.53 -1.19 -12.85
N THR A 155 7.49 -1.97 -11.78
CA THR A 155 6.29 -2.68 -11.34
C THR A 155 6.08 -2.52 -9.84
N ALA A 156 4.92 -2.96 -9.35
CA ALA A 156 4.57 -2.86 -7.94
C ALA A 156 3.56 -3.91 -7.47
N ASP A 157 3.54 -4.11 -6.16
CA ASP A 157 2.52 -4.90 -5.49
C ASP A 157 1.52 -3.98 -4.76
N PHE A 158 0.27 -4.06 -5.19
CA PHE A 158 -0.85 -3.28 -4.65
C PHE A 158 -1.66 -4.12 -3.67
N SER A 159 -1.04 -4.54 -2.56
CA SER A 159 -1.67 -5.33 -1.49
C SER A 159 -1.94 -4.49 -0.24
N PRO A 160 -3.17 -3.97 -0.05
CA PRO A 160 -3.48 -3.08 1.08
C PRO A 160 -3.50 -3.78 2.45
N SER A 161 -3.36 -5.11 2.46
CA SER A 161 -3.21 -5.90 3.68
C SER A 161 -1.81 -5.79 4.26
N THR A 162 -0.81 -5.47 3.44
CA THR A 162 0.61 -5.54 3.81
C THR A 162 0.92 -4.70 5.05
N ILE A 163 0.31 -3.52 5.19
CA ILE A 163 0.61 -2.62 6.31
C ILE A 163 0.11 -3.14 7.67
N TRP A 164 -1.00 -3.89 7.72
CA TRP A 164 -1.70 -4.21 8.98
C TRP A 164 -1.83 -5.71 9.27
N ASP A 165 -1.75 -6.56 8.26
CA ASP A 165 -2.05 -7.98 8.40
C ASP A 165 -0.81 -8.76 8.82
N ASN A 166 -0.72 -8.95 10.13
CA ASN A 166 0.29 -9.79 10.77
C ASN A 166 -0.36 -11.01 11.46
N ASP A 167 -1.59 -11.35 11.10
CA ASP A 167 -2.36 -12.40 11.79
C ASP A 167 -1.68 -13.77 11.70
N VAL A 168 -0.98 -14.02 10.58
CA VAL A 168 -0.25 -15.26 10.34
C VAL A 168 0.81 -15.53 11.41
N TYR A 169 1.43 -14.49 11.96
CA TYR A 169 2.43 -14.62 13.02
C TYR A 169 1.84 -15.11 14.34
N SER A 170 0.52 -14.98 14.55
CA SER A 170 -0.15 -15.58 15.71
C SER A 170 -0.24 -17.11 15.65
N TYR A 171 -0.13 -17.69 14.44
CA TYR A 171 -0.09 -19.13 14.24
C TYR A 171 1.33 -19.70 14.26
N ILE A 172 2.31 -18.89 13.87
CA ILE A 172 3.72 -19.29 13.77
C ILE A 172 4.41 -19.18 15.13
N ASN A 173 4.06 -18.19 15.95
CA ASN A 173 4.67 -18.01 17.27
C ASN A 173 3.88 -18.75 18.33
N SER A 174 4.49 -19.78 18.90
CA SER A 174 4.06 -20.44 20.14
C SER A 174 4.50 -19.70 21.41
N PHE A 175 5.13 -18.52 21.28
CA PHE A 175 5.70 -17.77 22.41
C PHE A 175 4.73 -16.73 22.98
N SER A 176 4.72 -16.63 24.31
CA SER A 176 3.94 -15.71 25.14
C SER A 176 4.23 -14.21 24.92
N VAL A 177 5.17 -13.86 24.04
CA VAL A 177 5.72 -12.49 23.87
C VAL A 177 5.50 -11.93 22.45
N GLY A 178 4.87 -12.69 21.53
CA GLY A 178 4.65 -12.27 20.14
C GLY A 178 5.86 -12.51 19.21
N PRO A 179 5.73 -12.30 17.88
CA PRO A 179 6.85 -12.43 16.94
C PRO A 179 7.97 -11.44 17.23
N GLU A 180 9.22 -11.91 17.12
CA GLU A 180 10.41 -11.05 17.06
C GLU A 180 10.45 -10.20 15.78
N TYR A 181 9.83 -10.67 14.69
CA TYR A 181 9.81 -10.01 13.38
C TYR A 181 8.42 -10.04 12.74
N TYR A 182 8.03 -8.95 12.10
CA TYR A 182 6.76 -8.76 11.40
C TYR A 182 6.96 -8.54 9.89
N THR A 183 5.86 -8.27 9.18
CA THR A 183 5.87 -8.06 7.73
C THR A 183 6.79 -6.90 7.29
N HIS A 184 6.86 -5.81 8.04
CA HIS A 184 7.73 -4.67 7.70
C HIS A 184 9.22 -5.04 7.78
N ASP A 185 9.64 -5.85 8.75
CA ASP A 185 11.03 -6.32 8.86
C ASP A 185 11.41 -7.17 7.65
N PHE A 186 10.51 -8.06 7.24
CA PHE A 186 10.73 -8.89 6.06
C PHE A 186 10.80 -8.06 4.78
N VAL A 187 9.92 -7.07 4.60
CA VAL A 187 9.98 -6.17 3.44
C VAL A 187 11.30 -5.38 3.44
N HIS A 188 11.76 -4.91 4.60
CA HIS A 188 13.03 -4.20 4.71
C HIS A 188 14.22 -5.11 4.42
N GLN A 189 14.20 -6.36 4.88
CA GLN A 189 15.23 -7.34 4.54
C GLN A 189 15.26 -7.68 3.04
N LEU A 190 14.09 -7.74 2.41
CA LEU A 190 13.96 -7.99 0.98
C LEU A 190 14.47 -6.81 0.15
N ASN A 191 14.08 -5.59 0.53
CA ASN A 191 14.50 -4.35 -0.11
C ASN A 191 14.51 -3.19 0.93
N PRO A 192 15.69 -2.84 1.48
CA PRO A 192 15.84 -1.74 2.43
C PRO A 192 15.44 -0.37 1.87
N CYS A 193 15.39 -0.26 0.55
CA CYS A 193 15.06 0.95 -0.19
C CYS A 193 13.64 0.98 -0.75
N MET A 194 12.79 0.05 -0.33
CA MET A 194 11.42 -0.02 -0.82
C MET A 194 10.70 1.32 -0.66
N LYS A 195 10.08 1.80 -1.73
CA LYS A 195 9.15 2.93 -1.69
C LYS A 195 7.75 2.44 -1.34
N LEU A 196 7.09 3.11 -0.41
CA LEU A 196 5.84 2.67 0.18
C LEU A 196 4.79 3.76 0.01
N VAL A 197 3.70 3.47 -0.70
CA VAL A 197 2.55 4.36 -0.81
C VAL A 197 1.46 3.86 0.15
N VAL A 198 0.94 4.76 0.98
CA VAL A 198 -0.08 4.48 2.00
C VAL A 198 -1.28 5.39 1.76
N MET A 199 -2.35 4.83 1.22
CA MET A 199 -3.61 5.55 1.02
C MET A 199 -4.51 5.40 2.25
N MET A 200 -5.03 6.50 2.77
CA MET A 200 -5.93 6.54 3.91
C MET A 200 -7.20 7.30 3.54
N ARG A 201 -8.24 7.05 4.32
CA ARG A 201 -9.53 7.72 4.22
C ARG A 201 -10.04 7.91 5.63
N ASP A 202 -10.88 8.91 5.88
CA ASP A 202 -11.59 9.01 7.16
C ASP A 202 -12.14 7.63 7.62
N PRO A 203 -11.72 7.13 8.80
CA PRO A 203 -12.22 5.86 9.32
C PRO A 203 -13.71 5.87 9.69
N VAL A 204 -14.35 7.05 9.79
CA VAL A 204 -15.72 7.28 10.31
C VAL A 204 -16.62 8.14 9.41
N GLU A 205 -16.08 9.14 8.71
CA GLU A 205 -16.70 10.08 7.74
C GLU A 205 -17.84 11.02 8.21
N ARG A 206 -17.63 12.31 7.88
CA ARG A 206 -18.45 13.53 8.05
C ARG A 206 -19.92 13.40 7.63
N LEU A 207 -20.83 13.94 8.46
CA LEU A 207 -22.29 13.94 8.21
C LEU A 207 -22.79 15.10 7.32
N ASP A 208 -21.97 16.12 7.05
CA ASP A 208 -22.47 17.44 6.62
C ASP A 208 -22.41 17.75 5.11
N SER A 209 -22.04 16.81 4.24
CA SER A 209 -22.21 17.04 2.81
C SER A 209 -23.67 16.79 2.42
N PHE A 210 -24.45 17.87 2.33
CA PHE A 210 -25.81 17.94 1.74
C PHE A 210 -25.86 17.49 0.25
N GLN A 211 -24.73 17.06 -0.30
CA GLN A 211 -24.66 16.09 -1.39
C GLN A 211 -24.04 14.82 -0.83
N VAL A 212 -24.89 13.83 -0.57
CA VAL A 212 -24.48 12.44 -0.37
C VAL A 212 -23.82 12.00 -1.68
N THR A 213 -22.55 12.32 -1.93
CA THR A 213 -21.77 11.70 -3.02
C THR A 213 -21.19 10.40 -2.50
N HIS A 214 -22.06 9.39 -2.36
CA HIS A 214 -21.93 8.01 -2.86
C HIS A 214 -20.69 7.16 -2.50
N ASP A 215 -19.77 7.68 -1.70
CA ASP A 215 -18.61 6.97 -1.21
C ASP A 215 -18.80 6.69 0.26
N CYS A 216 -19.06 5.43 0.64
CA CYS A 216 -19.19 5.07 2.04
C CYS A 216 -17.81 5.05 2.74
N GLN A 217 -17.75 5.61 3.94
CA GLN A 217 -16.75 5.46 5.01
C GLN A 217 -15.92 4.17 4.99
N ARG A 218 -14.65 4.23 5.42
CA ARG A 218 -13.76 3.05 5.38
C ARG A 218 -14.36 1.82 6.06
N LEU A 219 -14.77 1.91 7.33
CA LEU A 219 -15.32 0.77 8.09
C LEU A 219 -16.71 0.34 7.62
N TYR A 220 -17.60 1.28 7.31
CA TYR A 220 -18.96 0.93 6.85
C TYR A 220 -18.92 0.34 5.44
N SER A 221 -18.07 0.88 4.56
CA SER A 221 -17.79 0.31 3.26
C SER A 221 -17.19 -1.08 3.37
N ASP A 222 -16.28 -1.27 4.32
CA ASP A 222 -15.73 -2.59 4.60
C ASP A 222 -16.83 -3.61 4.99
N TYR A 223 -17.68 -3.22 5.93
CA TYR A 223 -18.80 -4.03 6.42
C TYR A 223 -19.76 -4.42 5.29
N LEU A 224 -20.23 -3.43 4.51
CA LEU A 224 -21.14 -3.64 3.39
C LEU A 224 -20.52 -4.48 2.26
N PHE A 225 -19.19 -4.50 2.13
CA PHE A 225 -18.53 -5.32 1.12
C PHE A 225 -18.46 -6.81 1.51
N ILE A 226 -18.26 -7.11 2.81
CA ILE A 226 -18.00 -8.48 3.28
C ILE A 226 -19.28 -9.29 3.48
N ASN A 227 -20.42 -8.66 3.81
CA ASN A 227 -21.69 -9.39 3.90
C ASN A 227 -22.78 -8.73 3.03
N GLY A 228 -23.36 -9.51 2.12
CA GLY A 228 -24.30 -9.01 1.10
C GLY A 228 -25.68 -8.57 1.60
N GLN A 229 -26.07 -8.90 2.85
CA GLN A 229 -27.33 -8.49 3.47
C GLN A 229 -27.06 -7.82 4.82
N ASN A 230 -26.76 -6.52 4.79
CA ASN A 230 -26.28 -5.77 5.94
C ASN A 230 -27.08 -4.46 6.06
N THR A 231 -27.58 -4.14 7.26
CA THR A 231 -28.36 -2.93 7.55
C THR A 231 -27.58 -1.97 8.46
N ALA A 232 -27.97 -0.70 8.51
CA ALA A 232 -27.34 0.26 9.42
C ALA A 232 -27.58 -0.12 10.89
N HIS A 233 -28.73 -0.73 11.19
CA HIS A 233 -29.05 -1.24 12.53
C HIS A 233 -28.11 -2.36 12.98
N GLU A 234 -27.87 -3.37 12.14
CA GLU A 234 -26.95 -4.45 12.46
C GLU A 234 -25.50 -3.96 12.53
N PHE A 235 -25.13 -3.00 11.68
CA PHE A 235 -23.86 -2.31 11.81
C PHE A 235 -23.70 -1.63 13.17
N HIS A 236 -24.70 -0.87 13.61
CA HIS A 236 -24.68 -0.19 14.91
C HIS A 236 -24.51 -1.17 16.08
N LYS A 237 -25.24 -2.31 16.07
CA LYS A 237 -25.09 -3.36 17.10
C LYS A 237 -23.66 -3.92 17.13
N LYS A 238 -23.09 -4.23 15.96
CA LYS A 238 -21.71 -4.73 15.83
C LYS A 238 -20.70 -3.68 16.32
N VAL A 239 -20.84 -2.42 15.93
CA VAL A 239 -19.97 -1.33 16.40
C VAL A 239 -20.01 -1.21 17.92
N LYS A 240 -21.20 -1.19 18.55
CA LYS A 240 -21.31 -1.13 20.02
C LYS A 240 -20.57 -2.28 20.70
N HIS A 241 -20.75 -3.50 20.18
CA HIS A 241 -20.10 -4.68 20.71
C HIS A 241 -18.57 -4.59 20.59
N VAL A 242 -18.07 -4.22 19.41
CA VAL A 242 -16.63 -4.16 19.12
C VAL A 242 -15.93 -3.04 19.88
N VAL A 243 -16.54 -1.85 19.95
CA VAL A 243 -15.99 -0.75 20.75
C VAL A 243 -15.87 -1.17 22.21
N LYS A 244 -16.87 -1.85 22.78
CA LYS A 244 -16.79 -2.40 24.14
C LYS A 244 -15.66 -3.43 24.27
N LEU A 245 -15.52 -4.31 23.28
CA LEU A 245 -14.49 -5.35 23.24
C LEU A 245 -13.07 -4.77 23.27
N TYR A 246 -12.77 -3.79 22.40
CA TYR A 246 -11.47 -3.12 22.37
C TYR A 246 -11.22 -2.26 23.62
N LYS A 247 -12.21 -1.49 24.06
CA LYS A 247 -12.09 -0.72 25.32
C LYS A 247 -11.84 -1.62 26.53
N SER A 248 -12.38 -2.83 26.54
CA SER A 248 -12.08 -3.81 27.59
C SER A 248 -10.64 -4.31 27.52
N CYS A 249 -10.10 -4.52 26.31
CA CYS A 249 -8.71 -4.91 26.13
C CYS A 249 -7.74 -3.80 26.58
N PHE A 250 -8.04 -2.54 26.24
CA PHE A 250 -7.21 -1.37 26.60
C PHE A 250 -7.06 -1.14 28.12
N LYS A 251 -7.89 -1.79 28.95
CA LYS A 251 -7.74 -1.74 30.42
C LYS A 251 -6.55 -2.54 30.94
N PHE A 252 -6.08 -3.53 30.16
CA PHE A 252 -5.09 -4.50 30.60
C PHE A 252 -3.86 -4.58 29.67
N LYS A 253 -4.03 -4.18 28.41
CA LYS A 253 -2.99 -4.20 27.38
C LYS A 253 -2.93 -2.87 26.66
N SER A 254 -1.78 -2.56 26.06
CA SER A 254 -1.63 -1.37 25.22
C SER A 254 -2.56 -1.42 23.99
N PRO A 255 -2.92 -0.27 23.41
CA PRO A 255 -3.67 -0.25 22.15
C PRO A 255 -3.00 -1.04 21.03
N ARG A 256 -1.66 -0.96 20.93
CA ARG A 256 -0.85 -1.73 19.98
C ARG A 256 -1.12 -3.23 20.09
N GLU A 257 -0.98 -3.80 21.30
CA GLU A 257 -1.23 -5.23 21.54
C GLU A 257 -2.67 -5.63 21.21
N CYS A 258 -3.66 -4.82 21.61
CA CYS A 258 -5.06 -5.11 21.34
C CYS A 258 -5.40 -5.10 19.85
N PHE A 259 -4.88 -4.15 19.07
CA PHE A 259 -5.15 -4.09 17.63
C PHE A 259 -4.40 -5.17 16.84
N GLN A 260 -3.26 -5.65 17.34
CA GLN A 260 -2.53 -6.76 16.73
C GLN A 260 -3.06 -8.15 17.18
N ASP A 261 -3.93 -8.23 18.19
CA ASP A 261 -4.50 -9.49 18.68
C ASP A 261 -5.48 -10.11 17.66
N PHE A 262 -5.05 -11.19 17.02
CA PHE A 262 -5.86 -11.94 16.04
C PHE A 262 -7.15 -12.51 16.65
N ASN A 263 -7.11 -13.00 17.90
CA ASN A 263 -8.29 -13.55 18.56
C ASN A 263 -9.33 -12.46 18.82
N LEU A 264 -8.87 -11.26 19.21
CA LEU A 264 -9.74 -10.09 19.38
C LEU A 264 -10.36 -9.66 18.04
N ALA A 265 -9.56 -9.61 16.98
CA ALA A 265 -10.03 -9.29 15.64
C ALA A 265 -11.05 -10.31 15.10
N ARG A 266 -10.83 -11.61 15.33
CA ARG A 266 -11.78 -12.67 14.95
C ARG A 266 -13.11 -12.54 15.70
N LYS A 267 -13.07 -12.22 17.00
CA LYS A 267 -14.28 -11.96 17.81
C LYS A 267 -15.06 -10.71 17.34
N SER A 268 -14.36 -9.74 16.76
CA SER A 268 -14.94 -8.45 16.33
C SER A 268 -16.00 -8.58 15.22
N LYS A 269 -15.87 -9.55 14.31
CA LYS A 269 -16.76 -9.75 13.13
C LYS A 269 -16.90 -8.54 12.17
N ILE A 270 -16.29 -7.40 12.47
CA ILE A 270 -16.07 -6.24 11.58
C ILE A 270 -14.62 -5.77 11.73
N ARG A 271 -14.03 -5.21 10.67
CA ARG A 271 -12.61 -4.82 10.63
C ARG A 271 -12.35 -3.43 11.22
N LEU A 272 -12.80 -3.21 12.46
CA LEU A 272 -12.63 -1.95 13.19
C LEU A 272 -11.14 -1.62 13.42
N ARG A 273 -10.33 -2.60 13.83
CA ARG A 273 -8.88 -2.37 14.07
C ARG A 273 -8.14 -1.65 12.95
N ILE A 274 -8.46 -1.96 11.69
CA ILE A 274 -7.74 -1.44 10.51
C ILE A 274 -7.86 0.09 10.40
N GLY A 275 -8.89 0.70 11.01
CA GLY A 275 -9.05 2.16 11.01
C GLY A 275 -8.15 2.89 12.01
N ALA A 276 -7.47 2.16 12.91
CA ALA A 276 -6.50 2.74 13.84
C ALA A 276 -5.13 2.89 13.14
N TYR A 277 -5.09 3.74 12.11
CA TYR A 277 -3.93 3.83 11.20
C TYR A 277 -2.61 4.12 11.92
N SER A 278 -2.63 4.99 12.94
CA SER A 278 -1.43 5.35 13.71
C SER A 278 -0.70 4.12 14.25
N VAL A 279 -1.45 3.11 14.70
CA VAL A 279 -0.90 1.89 15.32
C VAL A 279 -0.11 1.06 14.33
N PHE A 280 -0.51 1.03 13.06
CA PHE A 280 0.20 0.28 12.04
C PHE A 280 1.31 1.11 11.39
N ILE A 281 1.05 2.40 11.10
CA ILE A 281 2.03 3.28 10.47
C ILE A 281 3.27 3.48 11.36
N GLU A 282 3.09 3.58 12.67
CA GLU A 282 4.19 3.72 13.62
C GLU A 282 5.18 2.54 13.53
N GLU A 283 4.70 1.32 13.34
CA GLU A 283 5.55 0.13 13.20
C GLU A 283 6.39 0.17 11.91
N TRP A 284 5.81 0.67 10.83
CA TRP A 284 6.54 0.82 9.57
C TRP A 284 7.58 1.94 9.64
N LEU A 285 7.29 3.04 10.33
CA LEU A 285 8.23 4.16 10.52
C LEU A 285 9.39 3.81 11.48
N LYS A 286 9.28 2.75 12.30
CA LYS A 286 10.40 2.23 13.10
C LYS A 286 11.49 1.58 12.24
N VAL A 287 11.11 1.09 11.06
CA VAL A 287 12.01 0.33 10.17
C VAL A 287 12.36 1.10 8.91
N PHE A 288 11.39 1.83 8.34
CA PHE A 288 11.57 2.61 7.13
C PHE A 288 11.69 4.11 7.45
N PRO A 289 12.73 4.78 6.92
CA PRO A 289 12.82 6.23 6.92
C PRO A 289 11.57 6.91 6.36
N ARG A 290 11.21 8.06 6.92
CA ARG A 290 10.00 8.82 6.55
C ARG A 290 9.94 9.19 5.07
N ASP A 291 11.08 9.42 4.42
CA ASP A 291 11.21 9.75 2.98
C ASP A 291 10.91 8.56 2.06
N GLN A 292 10.81 7.33 2.59
CA GLN A 292 10.39 6.14 1.85
C GLN A 292 8.89 5.87 1.94
N LEU A 293 8.14 6.68 2.70
CA LEU A 293 6.68 6.56 2.82
C LEU A 293 6.00 7.79 2.25
N TYR A 294 5.11 7.58 1.28
CA TYR A 294 4.21 8.60 0.76
C TYR A 294 2.79 8.35 1.23
N PHE A 295 2.20 9.33 1.92
CA PHE A 295 0.88 9.21 2.52
C PHE A 295 -0.14 9.99 1.70
N VAL A 296 -1.20 9.32 1.26
CA VAL A 296 -2.25 9.89 0.43
C VAL A 296 -3.55 9.89 1.21
N ARG A 297 -4.21 11.04 1.31
CA ARG A 297 -5.60 11.13 1.78
C ARG A 297 -6.55 10.97 0.61
N MET A 298 -7.59 10.18 0.82
CA MET A 298 -8.62 9.96 -0.18
C MET A 298 -9.35 11.27 -0.52
N GLU A 299 -9.54 12.14 0.48
CA GLU A 299 -10.17 13.44 0.30
C GLU A 299 -9.35 14.31 -0.68
N ASP A 300 -8.04 14.33 -0.52
CA ASP A 300 -7.11 15.06 -1.40
C ASP A 300 -7.08 14.41 -2.80
N TYR A 301 -7.02 13.07 -2.86
CA TYR A 301 -7.04 12.30 -4.11
C TYR A 301 -8.31 12.51 -4.93
N VAL A 302 -9.48 12.60 -4.30
CA VAL A 302 -10.75 12.88 -5.01
C VAL A 302 -10.85 14.35 -5.40
N SER A 303 -10.40 15.26 -4.54
CA SER A 303 -10.49 16.70 -4.83
C SER A 303 -9.57 17.14 -5.98
N ASN A 304 -8.39 16.52 -6.10
CA ASN A 304 -7.42 16.83 -7.14
C ASN A 304 -6.59 15.60 -7.52
N THR A 305 -7.22 14.67 -8.25
CA THR A 305 -6.59 13.42 -8.73
C THR A 305 -5.30 13.68 -9.50
N GLN A 306 -5.28 14.70 -10.36
CA GLN A 306 -4.11 15.01 -11.19
C GLN A 306 -2.89 15.32 -10.33
N LYS A 307 -3.05 16.26 -9.39
CA LYS A 307 -1.95 16.67 -8.50
C LYS A 307 -1.42 15.49 -7.69
N VAL A 308 -2.30 14.66 -7.15
CA VAL A 308 -1.88 13.50 -6.36
C VAL A 308 -1.17 12.45 -7.23
N LEU A 309 -1.61 12.23 -8.48
CA LEU A 309 -0.89 11.35 -9.41
C LEU A 309 0.51 11.88 -9.73
N GLU A 310 0.63 13.18 -10.03
CA GLU A 310 1.92 13.84 -10.27
C GLU A 310 2.86 13.73 -9.06
N ASP A 311 2.34 13.93 -7.85
CA ASP A 311 3.13 13.78 -6.62
C ASP A 311 3.57 12.34 -6.39
N ILE A 312 2.72 11.35 -6.72
CA ILE A 312 3.10 9.93 -6.69
C ILE A 312 4.19 9.64 -7.73
N PHE A 313 4.08 10.14 -8.95
CA PHE A 313 5.10 9.95 -9.98
C PHE A 313 6.44 10.53 -9.53
N HIS A 314 6.43 11.75 -8.99
CA HIS A 314 7.61 12.38 -8.41
C HIS A 314 8.20 11.55 -7.28
N PHE A 315 7.37 11.11 -6.32
CA PHE A 315 7.81 10.23 -5.24
C PHE A 315 8.42 8.91 -5.74
N LEU A 316 7.94 8.38 -6.88
CA LEU A 316 8.41 7.13 -7.49
C LEU A 316 9.55 7.34 -8.52
N ASP A 317 10.11 8.56 -8.62
CA ASP A 317 11.11 8.98 -9.61
C ASP A 317 10.69 8.63 -11.05
N MET A 318 9.40 8.68 -11.35
CA MET A 318 8.83 8.40 -12.67
C MET A 318 8.82 9.66 -13.52
N ASP A 319 9.06 9.49 -14.81
CA ASP A 319 9.01 10.59 -15.77
C ASP A 319 7.57 11.15 -15.86
N THR A 320 7.44 12.46 -16.12
CA THR A 320 6.13 13.07 -16.34
C THR A 320 5.44 12.48 -17.57
N VAL A 321 4.12 12.34 -17.51
CA VAL A 321 3.33 11.84 -18.64
C VAL A 321 2.88 12.96 -19.57
N SER A 322 2.61 12.63 -20.84
CA SER A 322 1.99 13.59 -21.76
C SER A 322 0.57 13.99 -21.33
N GLU A 323 0.09 15.13 -21.80
CA GLU A 323 -1.28 15.59 -21.51
C GLU A 323 -2.34 14.55 -21.91
N ASP A 324 -2.14 13.82 -23.00
CA ASP A 324 -3.10 12.81 -23.47
C ASP A 324 -3.13 11.58 -22.56
N VAL A 325 -1.97 11.17 -22.04
CA VAL A 325 -1.90 10.10 -21.02
C VAL A 325 -2.58 10.56 -19.74
N MET A 326 -2.28 11.78 -19.27
CA MET A 326 -2.92 12.34 -18.07
C MET A 326 -4.44 12.45 -18.24
N LYS A 327 -4.91 12.96 -19.39
CA LYS A 327 -6.34 13.00 -19.72
C LYS A 327 -6.95 11.60 -19.65
N ARG A 328 -6.34 10.58 -20.26
CA ARG A 328 -6.86 9.19 -20.17
C ARG A 328 -6.93 8.70 -18.73
N MET A 329 -5.88 8.95 -17.94
CA MET A 329 -5.85 8.62 -16.52
C MET A 329 -6.99 9.29 -15.76
N LEU A 330 -7.28 10.57 -16.01
CA LEU A 330 -8.32 11.34 -15.33
C LEU A 330 -9.74 10.96 -15.78
N HIS A 331 -9.95 10.72 -17.08
CA HIS A 331 -11.24 10.31 -17.65
C HIS A 331 -11.66 8.89 -17.25
N GLN A 332 -10.72 8.08 -16.76
CA GLN A 332 -11.02 6.77 -16.23
C GLN A 332 -12.04 6.88 -15.08
N LYS A 333 -13.17 6.17 -15.24
CA LYS A 333 -14.20 6.10 -14.21
C LYS A 333 -13.59 5.50 -12.93
N PRO A 334 -13.99 6.00 -11.74
CA PRO A 334 -13.39 5.49 -10.54
C PRO A 334 -13.70 4.01 -10.34
N SER A 335 -12.68 3.23 -10.02
CA SER A 335 -12.79 1.77 -9.90
C SER A 335 -13.36 1.33 -8.55
N ASN A 336 -14.09 0.21 -8.53
CA ASN A 336 -14.72 -0.33 -7.33
C ASN A 336 -15.64 0.68 -6.60
N THR A 337 -16.21 1.64 -7.37
CA THR A 337 -17.29 2.51 -6.89
C THR A 337 -18.52 1.68 -6.63
N ARG A 338 -19.28 2.05 -5.60
CA ARG A 338 -20.53 1.35 -5.26
C ARG A 338 -21.66 1.70 -6.23
N GLN A 339 -21.55 2.82 -6.94
CA GLN A 339 -22.47 3.23 -8.01
C GLN A 339 -22.57 2.19 -9.12
N SER A 340 -21.47 1.50 -9.48
CA SER A 340 -21.48 0.49 -10.56
C SER A 340 -22.35 -0.73 -10.26
N ARG A 341 -22.80 -0.91 -9.00
CA ARG A 341 -23.65 -2.04 -8.59
C ARG A 341 -25.14 -1.68 -8.46
N GLY A 342 -25.53 -0.41 -8.60
CA GLY A 342 -26.93 0.02 -8.50
C GLY A 342 -27.59 -0.21 -7.13
N ILE A 343 -26.80 -0.43 -6.06
CA ILE A 343 -27.32 -0.76 -4.73
C ILE A 343 -27.44 0.53 -3.91
N SER A 344 -28.68 0.93 -3.60
CA SER A 344 -28.98 1.95 -2.58
C SER A 344 -28.82 1.33 -1.20
N PHE A 345 -27.98 1.91 -0.34
CA PHE A 345 -27.76 1.46 1.03
C PHE A 345 -28.27 2.48 2.03
N GLU A 346 -28.81 1.98 3.15
CA GLU A 346 -29.17 2.81 4.29
C GLU A 346 -27.91 3.53 4.83
N PRO A 347 -27.94 4.87 5.00
CA PRO A 347 -26.89 5.59 5.68
C PRO A 347 -26.70 5.09 7.11
N MET A 348 -25.50 5.18 7.64
CA MET A 348 -25.31 4.80 9.04
C MET A 348 -25.97 5.79 9.99
N TYR A 349 -26.35 5.30 11.17
CA TYR A 349 -26.92 6.19 12.18
C TYR A 349 -25.90 7.19 12.73
N ASN A 350 -26.34 8.44 12.94
CA ASN A 350 -25.54 9.50 13.58
C ASN A 350 -24.98 9.07 14.95
N LYS A 351 -25.74 8.28 15.72
CA LYS A 351 -25.26 7.70 17.00
C LYS A 351 -24.09 6.72 16.80
N THR A 352 -24.04 6.02 15.67
CA THR A 352 -22.93 5.15 15.30
C THR A 352 -21.72 5.97 14.90
N HIS A 353 -21.93 7.00 14.08
CA HIS A 353 -20.89 7.96 13.71
C HIS A 353 -20.23 8.55 14.96
N LYS A 354 -21.00 9.19 15.85
CA LYS A 354 -20.50 9.78 17.09
C LYS A 354 -19.70 8.78 17.95
N LEU A 355 -20.19 7.54 18.07
CA LEU A 355 -19.51 6.49 18.82
C LEU A 355 -18.15 6.13 18.20
N LEU A 356 -18.09 6.03 16.87
CA LEU A 356 -16.85 5.75 16.15
C LEU A 356 -15.89 6.94 16.18
N SER A 357 -16.36 8.18 16.02
CA SER A 357 -15.52 9.39 16.09
C SER A 357 -14.87 9.50 17.47
N GLN A 358 -15.63 9.24 18.55
CA GLN A 358 -15.08 9.17 19.90
C GLN A 358 -14.08 8.04 20.09
N PHE A 359 -14.28 6.90 19.43
CA PHE A 359 -13.36 5.77 19.52
C PHE A 359 -12.05 6.03 18.77
N TYR A 360 -12.11 6.57 17.54
CA TYR A 360 -10.95 6.82 16.70
C TYR A 360 -10.23 8.13 17.01
N GLY A 361 -10.87 9.10 17.67
CA GLY A 361 -10.32 10.42 17.96
C GLY A 361 -8.87 10.40 18.49
N PRO A 362 -8.54 9.62 19.54
CA PRO A 362 -7.17 9.53 20.03
C PRO A 362 -6.17 8.98 19.00
N PHE A 363 -6.59 8.02 18.16
CA PHE A 363 -5.72 7.43 17.14
C PHE A 363 -5.53 8.35 15.93
N ASN A 364 -6.56 9.11 15.54
CA ASN A 364 -6.47 10.13 14.51
C ASN A 364 -5.59 11.30 14.96
N HIS A 365 -5.70 11.72 16.22
CA HIS A 365 -4.80 12.71 16.81
C HIS A 365 -3.35 12.22 16.83
N ASN A 366 -3.10 10.98 17.25
CA ASN A 366 -1.75 10.41 17.19
C ASN A 366 -1.23 10.33 15.76
N LEU A 367 -2.08 9.99 14.79
CA LEU A 367 -1.71 9.97 13.37
C LEU A 367 -1.32 11.35 12.86
N SER A 368 -2.09 12.39 13.21
CA SER A 368 -1.79 13.76 12.76
C SER A 368 -0.47 14.27 13.32
N MET A 369 -0.15 13.92 14.57
CA MET A 369 1.14 14.21 15.18
C MET A 369 2.27 13.43 14.51
N LEU A 370 2.07 12.12 14.26
CA LEU A 370 3.05 11.25 13.60
C LEU A 370 3.38 11.71 12.18
N LEU A 371 2.37 12.18 11.44
CA LEU A 371 2.51 12.65 10.06
C LEU A 371 2.79 14.14 9.95
N GLN A 372 2.77 14.87 11.06
CA GLN A 372 2.90 16.33 11.14
C GLN A 372 1.90 17.06 10.23
N ASN A 373 0.67 16.53 10.15
CA ASN A 373 -0.38 17.07 9.31
C ASN A 373 -1.74 16.95 10.03
N LYS A 374 -2.32 18.10 10.37
CA LYS A 374 -3.57 18.20 11.14
C LYS A 374 -4.79 17.65 10.40
N ASP A 375 -4.75 17.53 9.09
CA ASP A 375 -5.88 17.07 8.31
C ASP A 375 -6.20 15.58 8.56
N TYR A 376 -5.21 14.82 9.06
CA TYR A 376 -5.38 13.44 9.52
C TYR A 376 -6.09 13.32 10.88
N THR A 377 -6.49 14.42 11.50
CA THR A 377 -7.41 14.36 12.64
C THR A 377 -8.84 14.02 12.19
N TRP A 378 -9.19 14.36 10.94
CA TRP A 378 -10.56 14.31 10.41
C TRP A 378 -11.59 14.97 11.35
N HIS A 379 -11.21 16.06 12.02
CA HIS A 379 -12.16 16.85 12.81
C HIS A 379 -13.11 17.65 11.91
N GLU A 380 -14.31 17.91 12.44
CA GLU A 380 -15.28 18.86 11.89
C GLU A 380 -14.62 20.26 11.86
N THR A 381 -14.19 20.71 10.68
CA THR A 381 -13.93 22.12 10.41
C THR A 381 -15.20 22.90 10.22
#